data_AF-A0A8J6IFY3-F1
#
_entry.id   AF-A0A8J6IFY3-F1
#
_cell.length_a   1.000
_cell.length_b   1.000
_cell.length_c   1.000
_cell.angle_alpha   90.00
_cell.angle_beta   90.00
_cell.angle_gamma   90.00
#
_symmetry.space_group_name_H-M   'P 1'
#
loop_
_entity.id
_entity.type
_entity.pdbx_description
1 polymer ?
#
loop_
_entity_poly.entity_id
_entity_poly.type
_entity_poly.pdbx_seq_one_letter_code
_entity_poly.pdbx_strand_id
1 'polypeptide(L)'
;MTQKNSKIAIAGAGAIGLYIGGRLAAAGHEVSFLARSRIVQALWKDGLMVSDADGFEQHVSPDDFEATSDLDAAFAGADLILVTVKSKDTADMAAQIAHRAPNARAVVSFQNGVRNAARLREALPGLDVRAGMVPYNVVLDADAPVTAIRTTQGPLIMQAAPGDALAARLTAPGLPVQTRSEMDKIQFSKLLINLNNAINALSGLPLAVQMADWRWRALSAACMAEAIEVARASKRPFGKVGPLNPLLMPVLLSQPNWIFIPLIRRMNRIDPKATSSMQDDLRRGRETEIEDLQGEIARMAEAAGRRAPINAAIAALVHEAEALNIGPPMMAPEIVARRCGIQI
;
A
#
# COMPACT_ATOMS: atom_id res chain seq x y z
N MET A 1 -29.50 -11.07 21.09
CA MET A 1 -29.52 -11.13 19.61
C MET A 1 -28.09 -11.32 19.17
N THR A 2 -27.71 -12.54 18.79
CA THR A 2 -26.42 -12.84 18.17
C THR A 2 -26.30 -11.95 16.93
N GLN A 3 -25.23 -11.13 16.83
CA GLN A 3 -24.97 -10.38 15.62
C GLN A 3 -24.94 -11.38 14.47
N LYS A 4 -25.85 -11.23 13.51
CA LYS A 4 -25.87 -12.00 12.28
C LYS A 4 -24.47 -11.90 11.67
N ASN A 5 -23.77 -13.03 11.51
CA ASN A 5 -22.44 -13.07 10.88
C ASN A 5 -22.53 -12.30 9.57
N SER A 6 -21.84 -11.17 9.52
CA SER A 6 -21.94 -10.22 8.42
C SER A 6 -20.74 -10.46 7.51
N LYS A 7 -21.01 -11.00 6.33
CA LYS A 7 -20.00 -11.41 5.34
C LYS A 7 -19.08 -10.25 4.94
N ILE A 8 -17.79 -10.52 4.90
CA ILE A 8 -16.73 -9.58 4.50
C ILE A 8 -16.19 -10.00 3.13
N ALA A 9 -16.34 -9.18 2.10
CA ALA A 9 -15.73 -9.42 0.80
C ALA A 9 -14.37 -8.72 0.69
N ILE A 10 -13.34 -9.45 0.25
CA ILE A 10 -12.03 -8.92 -0.11
C ILE A 10 -12.02 -8.66 -1.62
N ALA A 11 -12.23 -7.40 -1.99
CA ALA A 11 -12.20 -6.94 -3.37
C ALA A 11 -10.73 -6.80 -3.83
N GLY A 12 -10.19 -7.89 -4.37
CA GLY A 12 -8.82 -7.98 -4.87
C GLY A 12 -7.87 -8.68 -3.90
N ALA A 13 -7.92 -10.00 -3.83
CA ALA A 13 -7.07 -10.82 -2.97
C ALA A 13 -5.64 -10.99 -3.54
N GLY A 14 -4.87 -9.90 -3.52
CA GLY A 14 -3.40 -9.91 -3.63
C GLY A 14 -2.74 -10.10 -2.26
N ALA A 15 -1.46 -9.76 -2.12
CA ALA A 15 -0.73 -9.92 -0.84
C ALA A 15 -1.45 -9.31 0.36
N ILE A 16 -1.83 -8.02 0.26
CA ILE A 16 -2.56 -7.31 1.31
C ILE A 16 -3.93 -7.96 1.58
N GLY A 17 -4.70 -8.24 0.53
CA GLY A 17 -6.03 -8.81 0.66
C GLY A 17 -6.03 -10.21 1.27
N LEU A 18 -5.11 -11.07 0.85
CA LEU A 18 -4.90 -12.40 1.42
C LEU A 18 -4.50 -12.33 2.89
N TYR A 19 -3.58 -11.43 3.27
CA TYR A 19 -3.21 -11.27 4.66
C TYR A 19 -4.39 -10.76 5.50
N ILE A 20 -5.01 -9.63 5.14
CA ILE A 20 -6.11 -9.05 5.92
C ILE A 20 -7.29 -10.02 6.01
N GLY A 21 -7.74 -10.57 4.87
CA GLY A 21 -8.84 -11.51 4.84
C GLY A 21 -8.52 -12.82 5.57
N GLY A 22 -7.29 -13.34 5.45
CA GLY A 22 -6.87 -14.56 6.14
C GLY A 22 -6.84 -14.39 7.65
N ARG A 23 -6.38 -13.22 8.14
CA ARG A 23 -6.41 -12.89 9.58
C ARG A 23 -7.84 -12.78 10.12
N LEU A 24 -8.77 -12.29 9.31
CA LEU A 24 -10.20 -12.22 9.66
C LEU A 24 -10.85 -13.61 9.62
N ALA A 25 -10.60 -14.42 8.59
CA ALA A 25 -11.11 -15.78 8.49
C ALA A 25 -10.58 -16.65 9.65
N ALA A 26 -9.29 -16.54 9.96
CA ALA A 26 -8.65 -17.15 11.13
C ALA A 26 -9.31 -16.80 12.48
N ALA A 27 -9.97 -15.64 12.56
CA ALA A 27 -10.71 -15.19 13.73
C ALA A 27 -12.20 -15.56 13.70
N GLY A 28 -12.63 -16.37 12.72
CA GLY A 28 -14.00 -16.87 12.58
C GLY A 28 -14.95 -15.92 11.83
N HIS A 29 -14.43 -14.90 11.14
CA HIS A 29 -15.26 -14.07 10.26
C HIS A 29 -15.58 -14.81 8.96
N GLU A 30 -16.81 -14.63 8.47
CA GLU A 30 -17.21 -15.10 7.14
C GLU A 30 -16.56 -14.21 6.07
N VAL A 31 -15.53 -14.72 5.40
CA VAL A 31 -14.73 -13.98 4.42
C VAL A 31 -14.91 -14.57 3.02
N SER A 32 -15.10 -13.71 2.02
CA SER A 32 -15.10 -14.09 0.61
C SER A 32 -13.99 -13.36 -0.16
N PHE A 33 -13.08 -14.12 -0.76
CA PHE A 33 -11.97 -13.61 -1.54
C PHE A 33 -12.33 -13.51 -3.01
N LEU A 34 -12.32 -12.29 -3.57
CA LEU A 34 -12.28 -12.09 -5.01
C LEU A 34 -10.83 -12.12 -5.49
N ALA A 35 -10.43 -13.21 -6.14
CA ALA A 35 -9.05 -13.42 -6.59
C ALA A 35 -8.98 -13.88 -8.05
N ARG A 36 -7.79 -13.81 -8.66
CA ARG A 36 -7.56 -14.42 -9.99
C ARG A 36 -7.65 -15.94 -9.89
N SER A 37 -8.11 -16.62 -10.94
CA SER A 37 -8.37 -18.07 -10.92
C SER A 37 -7.19 -18.92 -10.42
N ARG A 38 -5.94 -18.53 -10.74
CA ARG A 38 -4.73 -19.19 -10.21
C ARG A 38 -4.63 -19.16 -8.69
N ILE A 39 -4.99 -18.03 -8.07
CA ILE A 39 -4.99 -17.88 -6.61
C ILE A 39 -6.19 -18.62 -6.00
N VAL A 40 -7.37 -18.54 -6.63
CA VAL A 40 -8.56 -19.28 -6.20
C VAL A 40 -8.30 -20.79 -6.15
N GLN A 41 -7.68 -21.35 -7.19
CA GLN A 41 -7.31 -22.77 -7.23
C GLN A 41 -6.33 -23.15 -6.10
N ALA A 42 -5.32 -22.30 -5.85
CA ALA A 42 -4.38 -22.52 -4.77
C ALA A 42 -5.06 -22.43 -3.39
N LEU A 43 -5.98 -21.49 -3.19
CA LEU A 43 -6.74 -21.35 -1.94
C LEU A 43 -7.59 -22.60 -1.66
N TRP A 44 -8.30 -23.11 -2.67
CA TRP A 44 -9.11 -24.32 -2.50
C TRP A 44 -8.28 -25.59 -2.29
N LYS A 45 -7.09 -25.64 -2.89
CA LYS A 45 -6.21 -26.81 -2.79
C LYS A 45 -5.44 -26.86 -1.47
N ASP A 46 -4.81 -25.74 -1.10
CA ASP A 46 -3.78 -25.70 -0.06
C ASP A 46 -4.23 -24.91 1.18
N GLY A 47 -5.41 -24.26 1.14
CA GLY A 47 -5.85 -23.32 2.17
C GLY A 47 -5.07 -22.00 2.10
N LEU A 48 -5.09 -21.24 3.19
CA LEU A 48 -4.39 -19.95 3.30
C LEU A 48 -3.49 -19.95 4.52
N MET A 49 -2.18 -19.75 4.31
CA MET A 49 -1.24 -19.53 5.40
C MET A 49 -1.03 -18.04 5.61
N VAL A 50 -1.24 -17.57 6.84
CA VAL A 50 -0.96 -16.20 7.26
C VAL A 50 0.07 -16.19 8.37
N SER A 51 1.17 -15.45 8.19
CA SER A 51 2.21 -15.31 9.21
C SER A 51 2.79 -13.91 9.29
N ASP A 52 3.51 -13.63 10.37
CA ASP A 52 4.23 -12.37 10.54
C ASP A 52 5.54 -12.50 11.32
N ALA A 53 6.34 -11.43 11.26
CA ALA A 53 7.60 -11.32 11.98
C ALA A 53 7.46 -11.26 13.52
N ASP A 54 6.24 -11.12 14.04
CA ASP A 54 5.96 -11.07 15.50
C ASP A 54 5.66 -12.47 16.06
N GLY A 55 5.73 -13.51 15.22
CA GLY A 55 5.54 -14.91 15.62
C GLY A 55 4.10 -15.39 15.47
N PHE A 56 3.21 -14.61 14.84
CA PHE A 56 1.92 -15.15 14.43
C PHE A 56 2.11 -16.07 13.22
N GLU A 57 1.49 -17.23 13.26
CA GLU A 57 1.40 -18.18 12.14
C GLU A 57 0.09 -18.96 12.29
N GLN A 58 -0.72 -18.99 11.24
CA GLN A 58 -1.96 -19.75 11.23
C GLN A 58 -2.30 -20.19 9.81
N HIS A 59 -2.65 -21.47 9.69
CA HIS A 59 -3.28 -22.03 8.52
C HIS A 59 -4.80 -21.91 8.65
N VAL A 60 -5.44 -21.42 7.60
CA VAL A 60 -6.89 -21.29 7.48
C VAL A 60 -7.37 -22.33 6.48
N SER A 61 -8.30 -23.20 6.90
CA SER A 61 -8.83 -24.27 6.05
C SER A 61 -9.60 -23.67 4.87
N PRO A 62 -9.60 -24.31 3.69
CA PRO A 62 -10.52 -23.95 2.60
C PRO A 62 -11.99 -23.90 3.04
N ASP A 63 -12.38 -24.67 4.07
CA ASP A 63 -13.75 -24.69 4.61
C ASP A 63 -14.09 -23.43 5.46
N ASP A 64 -13.09 -22.64 5.85
CA ASP A 64 -13.25 -21.46 6.71
C ASP A 64 -13.44 -20.15 5.91
N PHE A 65 -13.42 -20.20 4.58
CA PHE A 65 -13.63 -19.04 3.71
C PHE A 65 -14.25 -19.41 2.37
N GLU A 66 -14.71 -18.39 1.65
CA GLU A 66 -15.09 -18.49 0.24
C GLU A 66 -14.00 -17.88 -0.64
N ALA A 67 -13.72 -18.49 -1.79
CA ALA A 67 -12.78 -17.93 -2.77
C ALA A 67 -13.29 -18.11 -4.20
N THR A 68 -13.35 -17.02 -4.96
CA THR A 68 -13.89 -17.04 -6.32
C THR A 68 -13.26 -15.97 -7.21
N SER A 69 -13.30 -16.21 -8.52
CA SER A 69 -12.99 -15.21 -9.54
C SER A 69 -14.25 -14.57 -10.13
N ASP A 70 -15.43 -15.03 -9.71
CA ASP A 70 -16.72 -14.52 -10.12
C ASP A 70 -17.17 -13.35 -9.22
N LEU A 71 -17.51 -12.22 -9.84
CA LEU A 71 -17.85 -10.99 -9.13
C LEU A 71 -19.18 -11.10 -8.39
N ASP A 72 -20.17 -11.78 -8.97
CA ASP A 72 -21.49 -11.94 -8.38
C ASP A 72 -21.42 -12.81 -7.12
N ALA A 73 -20.73 -13.94 -7.18
CA ALA A 73 -20.50 -14.82 -6.04
C ALA A 73 -19.68 -14.14 -4.92
N ALA A 74 -18.64 -13.37 -5.28
CA ALA A 74 -17.79 -12.70 -4.30
C ALA A 74 -18.55 -11.66 -3.47
N PHE A 75 -19.45 -10.91 -4.12
CA PHE A 75 -20.19 -9.82 -3.49
C PHE A 75 -21.58 -10.20 -2.99
N ALA A 76 -22.09 -11.39 -3.33
CA ALA A 76 -23.36 -11.89 -2.84
C ALA A 76 -23.44 -11.87 -1.31
N GLY A 77 -24.36 -11.06 -0.78
CA GLY A 77 -24.60 -10.93 0.66
C GLY A 77 -23.49 -10.20 1.45
N ALA A 78 -22.52 -9.59 0.78
CA ALA A 78 -21.45 -8.86 1.44
C ALA A 78 -22.00 -7.60 2.14
N ASP A 79 -21.78 -7.51 3.45
CA ASP A 79 -22.14 -6.35 4.27
C ASP A 79 -20.97 -5.36 4.38
N LEU A 80 -19.74 -5.87 4.28
CA LEU A 80 -18.51 -5.08 4.32
C LEU A 80 -17.60 -5.47 3.17
N ILE A 81 -17.08 -4.49 2.45
CA ILE A 81 -16.15 -4.72 1.33
C ILE A 81 -14.82 -4.05 1.63
N LEU A 82 -13.73 -4.83 1.61
CA LEU A 82 -12.37 -4.34 1.76
C LEU A 82 -11.71 -4.30 0.39
N VAL A 83 -11.44 -3.10 -0.11
CA VAL A 83 -10.84 -2.87 -1.43
C VAL A 83 -9.33 -2.90 -1.30
N THR A 84 -8.70 -3.89 -1.95
CA THR A 84 -7.25 -4.14 -1.92
C THR A 84 -6.66 -4.37 -3.31
N VAL A 85 -7.39 -4.00 -4.38
CA VAL A 85 -6.85 -3.93 -5.74
C VAL A 85 -5.77 -2.85 -5.87
N LYS A 86 -4.97 -2.90 -6.94
CA LYS A 86 -4.06 -1.79 -7.26
C LYS A 86 -4.86 -0.53 -7.60
N SER A 87 -4.27 0.63 -7.35
CA SER A 87 -4.94 1.93 -7.50
C SER A 87 -5.56 2.16 -8.89
N LYS A 88 -4.92 1.66 -9.96
CA LYS A 88 -5.43 1.72 -11.33
C LYS A 88 -6.77 1.00 -11.55
N ASP A 89 -7.02 -0.09 -10.81
CA ASP A 89 -8.21 -0.93 -10.95
C ASP A 89 -9.37 -0.44 -10.06
N THR A 90 -9.16 0.64 -9.28
CA THR A 90 -10.14 1.14 -8.30
C THR A 90 -11.45 1.57 -8.95
N ALA A 91 -11.39 2.24 -10.12
CA ALA A 91 -12.59 2.75 -10.78
C ALA A 91 -13.48 1.61 -11.31
N ASP A 92 -12.89 0.61 -11.97
CA ASP A 92 -13.61 -0.59 -12.40
C ASP A 92 -14.19 -1.32 -11.19
N MET A 93 -13.38 -1.59 -10.17
CA MET A 93 -13.85 -2.26 -8.96
C MET A 93 -15.01 -1.51 -8.29
N ALA A 94 -14.97 -0.18 -8.25
CA ALA A 94 -16.07 0.63 -7.72
C ALA A 94 -17.37 0.42 -8.52
N ALA A 95 -17.29 0.38 -9.85
CA ALA A 95 -18.44 0.11 -10.71
C ALA A 95 -19.00 -1.31 -10.47
N GLN A 96 -18.13 -2.31 -10.30
CA GLN A 96 -18.56 -3.69 -9.99
C GLN A 96 -19.28 -3.76 -8.64
N ILE A 97 -18.76 -3.06 -7.61
CA ILE A 97 -19.38 -2.97 -6.28
C ILE A 97 -20.74 -2.28 -6.36
N ALA A 98 -20.83 -1.15 -7.09
CA ALA A 98 -22.07 -0.39 -7.24
C ALA A 98 -23.20 -1.25 -7.83
N HIS A 99 -22.86 -2.11 -8.79
CA HIS A 99 -23.82 -2.98 -9.46
C HIS A 99 -24.26 -4.16 -8.58
N ARG A 100 -23.32 -4.78 -7.84
CA ARG A 100 -23.54 -6.11 -7.21
C ARG A 100 -23.78 -6.08 -5.72
N ALA A 101 -23.29 -5.04 -5.03
CA ALA A 101 -23.47 -4.87 -3.60
C ALA A 101 -23.96 -3.46 -3.25
N PRO A 102 -25.07 -2.98 -3.86
CA PRO A 102 -25.61 -1.64 -3.59
C PRO A 102 -26.13 -1.49 -2.14
N ASN A 103 -26.31 -2.59 -1.42
CA ASN A 103 -26.79 -2.62 -0.04
C ASN A 103 -25.67 -2.92 0.98
N ALA A 104 -24.41 -2.95 0.57
CA ALA A 104 -23.31 -3.13 1.51
C ALA A 104 -23.31 -1.97 2.50
N ARG A 105 -23.09 -2.24 3.79
CA ARG A 105 -23.07 -1.17 4.78
C ARG A 105 -21.88 -0.25 4.62
N ALA A 106 -20.70 -0.81 4.32
CA ALA A 106 -19.47 -0.04 4.23
C ALA A 106 -18.46 -0.62 3.23
N VAL A 107 -17.63 0.27 2.70
CA VAL A 107 -16.50 -0.05 1.83
C VAL A 107 -15.24 0.61 2.38
N VAL A 108 -14.17 -0.16 2.63
CA VAL A 108 -12.91 0.37 3.17
C VAL A 108 -11.80 0.17 2.16
N SER A 109 -11.13 1.26 1.76
CA SER A 109 -9.99 1.22 0.83
C SER A 109 -8.68 1.01 1.59
N PHE A 110 -8.12 -0.19 1.54
CA PHE A 110 -6.80 -0.51 2.10
C PHE A 110 -5.73 -0.51 0.99
N GLN A 111 -5.70 0.58 0.22
CA GLN A 111 -4.82 0.77 -0.92
C GLN A 111 -3.76 1.84 -0.61
N ASN A 112 -2.62 1.77 -1.29
CA ASN A 112 -1.67 2.89 -1.30
C ASN A 112 -2.24 4.09 -2.07
N GLY A 113 -1.62 5.26 -1.89
CA GLY A 113 -2.04 6.48 -2.58
C GLY A 113 -3.17 7.25 -1.85
N VAL A 114 -3.53 8.40 -2.43
CA VAL A 114 -4.39 9.41 -1.77
C VAL A 114 -5.74 9.63 -2.47
N ARG A 115 -5.95 9.03 -3.64
CA ARG A 115 -7.14 9.26 -4.48
C ARG A 115 -8.18 8.16 -4.43
N ASN A 116 -7.81 6.94 -4.02
CA ASN A 116 -8.68 5.76 -4.15
C ASN A 116 -9.98 5.88 -3.36
N ALA A 117 -9.92 6.31 -2.11
CA ALA A 117 -11.12 6.51 -1.30
C ALA A 117 -12.06 7.59 -1.87
N ALA A 118 -11.52 8.63 -2.52
CA ALA A 118 -12.34 9.65 -3.17
C ALA A 118 -13.03 9.10 -4.43
N ARG A 119 -12.30 8.35 -5.27
CA ARG A 119 -12.86 7.66 -6.44
C ARG A 119 -13.97 6.68 -6.05
N LEU A 120 -13.76 5.92 -4.96
CA LEU A 120 -14.78 5.01 -4.43
C LEU A 120 -16.02 5.76 -3.93
N ARG A 121 -15.85 6.87 -3.19
CA ARG A 121 -16.98 7.70 -2.73
C ARG A 121 -17.81 8.26 -3.87
N GLU A 122 -17.16 8.72 -4.93
CA GLU A 122 -17.82 9.26 -6.10
C GLU A 122 -18.69 8.21 -6.81
N ALA A 123 -18.19 6.98 -6.94
CA ALA A 123 -18.90 5.88 -7.57
C ALA A 123 -19.93 5.19 -6.66
N LEU A 124 -19.83 5.35 -5.34
CA LEU A 124 -20.64 4.65 -4.33
C LEU A 124 -21.33 5.64 -3.37
N PRO A 125 -22.13 6.60 -3.86
CA PRO A 125 -22.67 7.70 -3.06
C PRO A 125 -23.63 7.26 -1.94
N GLY A 126 -24.20 6.06 -2.02
CA GLY A 126 -25.10 5.50 -1.01
C GLY A 126 -24.41 4.69 0.09
N LEU A 127 -23.10 4.45 -0.01
CA LEU A 127 -22.37 3.57 0.91
C LEU A 127 -21.45 4.36 1.85
N ASP A 128 -21.21 3.82 3.04
CA ASP A 128 -20.17 4.34 3.95
C ASP A 128 -18.78 3.96 3.42
N VAL A 129 -18.19 4.85 2.61
CA VAL A 129 -16.85 4.63 2.04
C VAL A 129 -15.77 5.30 2.88
N ARG A 130 -14.83 4.48 3.37
CA ARG A 130 -13.78 4.89 4.30
C ARG A 130 -12.39 4.74 3.72
N ALA A 131 -11.55 5.73 3.97
CA ALA A 131 -10.12 5.63 3.70
C ALA A 131 -9.45 4.69 4.71
N GLY A 132 -8.57 3.83 4.24
CA GLY A 132 -7.70 2.99 5.04
C GLY A 132 -6.22 3.26 4.73
N MET A 133 -5.34 2.77 5.60
CA MET A 133 -3.90 2.79 5.42
C MET A 133 -3.30 1.54 6.03
N VAL A 134 -2.53 0.81 5.23
CA VAL A 134 -1.73 -0.34 5.66
C VAL A 134 -0.31 0.15 5.96
N PRO A 135 0.18 0.19 7.22
CA PRO A 135 1.51 0.72 7.53
C PRO A 135 2.63 -0.27 7.20
N TYR A 136 2.30 -1.54 6.98
CA TYR A 136 3.24 -2.62 6.82
C TYR A 136 3.28 -3.17 5.39
N ASN A 137 4.30 -3.98 5.14
CA ASN A 137 4.50 -4.73 3.91
C ASN A 137 4.03 -6.17 4.11
N VAL A 138 3.40 -6.72 3.08
CA VAL A 138 3.08 -8.15 2.98
C VAL A 138 3.70 -8.68 1.70
N VAL A 139 4.41 -9.80 1.81
CA VAL A 139 4.93 -10.55 0.68
C VAL A 139 4.16 -11.86 0.54
N LEU A 140 4.01 -12.33 -0.69
CA LEU A 140 3.58 -13.71 -0.94
C LEU A 140 4.82 -14.55 -1.16
N ASP A 141 4.83 -15.74 -0.55
CA ASP A 141 5.85 -16.74 -0.82
C ASP A 141 5.87 -17.05 -2.32
N ALA A 142 7.08 -17.16 -2.88
CA ALA A 142 7.27 -17.40 -4.31
C ALA A 142 6.85 -18.82 -4.70
N ASP A 143 7.07 -19.79 -3.80
CA ASP A 143 6.80 -21.21 -3.99
C ASP A 143 5.41 -21.60 -3.48
N ALA A 144 4.84 -20.80 -2.56
CA ALA A 144 3.48 -20.97 -2.03
C ALA A 144 2.65 -19.68 -2.18
N PRO A 145 1.92 -19.48 -3.30
CA PRO A 145 1.25 -18.21 -3.63
C PRO A 145 0.08 -17.84 -2.71
N VAL A 146 -0.29 -18.73 -1.78
CA VAL A 146 -1.30 -18.55 -0.73
C VAL A 146 -0.68 -18.52 0.67
N THR A 147 0.61 -18.23 0.76
CA THR A 147 1.31 -17.92 2.00
C THR A 147 1.59 -16.43 2.04
N ALA A 148 0.84 -15.71 2.87
CA ALA A 148 0.94 -14.25 3.02
C ALA A 148 1.68 -13.89 4.31
N ILE A 149 2.83 -13.23 4.15
CA ILE A 149 3.78 -12.96 5.24
C ILE A 149 3.89 -11.45 5.45
N ARG A 150 3.47 -10.96 6.62
CA ARG A 150 3.70 -9.57 7.01
C ARG A 150 5.13 -9.40 7.53
N THR A 151 5.91 -8.53 6.88
CA THR A 151 7.35 -8.36 7.15
C THR A 151 7.69 -7.15 8.01
N THR A 152 6.73 -6.24 8.22
CA THR A 152 6.91 -5.06 9.06
C THR A 152 5.71 -4.86 9.99
N GLN A 153 5.93 -4.16 11.11
CA GLN A 153 4.91 -3.98 12.14
C GLN A 153 4.02 -2.76 11.89
N GLY A 154 2.85 -2.77 12.54
CA GLY A 154 1.96 -1.63 12.66
C GLY A 154 0.48 -2.02 12.60
N PRO A 155 -0.41 -1.20 13.16
CA PRO A 155 -1.85 -1.43 13.09
C PRO A 155 -2.42 -0.96 11.75
N LEU A 156 -3.44 -1.64 11.24
CA LEU A 156 -4.27 -1.05 10.19
C LEU A 156 -4.87 0.26 10.71
N ILE A 157 -4.89 1.28 9.87
CA ILE A 157 -5.53 2.55 10.20
C ILE A 157 -6.71 2.75 9.26
N MET A 158 -7.86 3.13 9.82
CA MET A 158 -9.10 3.38 9.09
C MET A 158 -9.66 4.76 9.46
N GLN A 159 -10.39 5.37 8.54
CA GLN A 159 -11.15 6.59 8.79
C GLN A 159 -12.19 6.35 9.89
N ALA A 160 -12.19 7.22 10.90
CA ALA A 160 -13.19 7.23 11.96
C ALA A 160 -14.55 7.70 11.42
N ALA A 161 -15.62 7.11 11.94
CA ALA A 161 -16.99 7.59 11.76
C ALA A 161 -17.69 7.68 13.14
N PRO A 162 -18.70 8.55 13.32
CA PRO A 162 -19.48 8.61 14.55
C PRO A 162 -20.19 7.27 14.84
N GLY A 163 -20.16 6.81 16.09
CA GLY A 163 -20.84 5.57 16.52
C GLY A 163 -20.22 4.28 15.96
N ASP A 164 -18.96 4.33 15.54
CA ASP A 164 -18.37 3.29 14.71
C ASP A 164 -17.88 2.04 15.46
N ALA A 165 -18.52 0.90 15.20
CA ALA A 165 -18.09 -0.43 15.64
C ALA A 165 -17.25 -1.18 14.59
N LEU A 166 -17.02 -0.61 13.40
CA LEU A 166 -16.38 -1.31 12.29
C LEU A 166 -14.91 -1.64 12.58
N ALA A 167 -14.18 -0.74 13.24
CA ALA A 167 -12.80 -1.01 13.63
C ALA A 167 -12.68 -2.17 14.64
N ALA A 168 -13.61 -2.23 15.60
CA ALA A 168 -13.67 -3.35 16.54
C ALA A 168 -13.99 -4.66 15.81
N ARG A 169 -14.93 -4.63 14.84
CA ARG A 169 -15.27 -5.79 13.99
C ARG A 169 -14.11 -6.26 13.11
N LEU A 170 -13.26 -5.36 12.64
CA LEU A 170 -12.10 -5.69 11.82
C LEU A 170 -10.84 -6.02 12.63
N THR A 171 -10.89 -5.86 13.95
CA THR A 171 -9.77 -6.21 14.83
C THR A 171 -9.78 -7.69 15.11
N ALA A 172 -8.69 -8.36 14.77
CA ALA A 172 -8.44 -9.77 15.05
C ALA A 172 -7.09 -9.91 15.79
N PRO A 173 -6.79 -11.06 16.42
CA PRO A 173 -5.46 -11.33 16.97
C PRO A 173 -4.38 -10.95 15.95
N GLY A 174 -3.41 -10.11 16.33
CA GLY A 174 -2.34 -9.56 15.47
C GLY A 174 -2.76 -8.90 14.14
N LEU A 175 -4.03 -8.50 14.01
CA LEU A 175 -4.51 -7.52 13.04
C LEU A 175 -5.24 -6.37 13.79
N PRO A 176 -4.50 -5.55 14.58
CA PRO A 176 -5.12 -4.44 15.28
C PRO A 176 -5.56 -3.36 14.30
N VAL A 177 -6.81 -2.89 14.44
CA VAL A 177 -7.36 -1.78 13.64
C VAL A 177 -7.57 -0.56 14.52
N GLN A 178 -7.00 0.56 14.10
CA GLN A 178 -7.15 1.84 14.76
C GLN A 178 -7.90 2.83 13.87
N THR A 179 -8.68 3.72 14.48
CA THR A 179 -9.37 4.77 13.74
C THR A 179 -8.66 6.12 13.86
N ARG A 180 -8.77 6.95 12.81
CA ARG A 180 -8.27 8.32 12.78
C ARG A 180 -9.26 9.21 12.01
N SER A 181 -9.47 10.43 12.49
CA SER A 181 -10.33 11.42 11.82
C SER A 181 -9.66 12.02 10.59
N GLU A 182 -8.36 12.29 10.67
CA GLU A 182 -7.59 13.02 9.65
C GLU A 182 -6.83 12.05 8.72
N MET A 183 -7.57 11.20 8.00
CA MET A 183 -6.96 10.17 7.14
C MET A 183 -6.26 10.73 5.91
N ASP A 184 -6.74 11.86 5.38
CA ASP A 184 -6.10 12.58 4.28
C ASP A 184 -4.66 12.97 4.63
N LYS A 185 -4.45 13.51 5.84
CA LYS A 185 -3.14 13.85 6.40
C LYS A 185 -2.22 12.64 6.51
N ILE A 186 -2.77 11.53 6.98
CA ILE A 186 -2.03 10.28 7.20
C ILE A 186 -1.61 9.65 5.87
N GLN A 187 -2.54 9.53 4.92
CA GLN A 187 -2.27 8.96 3.61
C GLN A 187 -1.24 9.79 2.83
N PHE A 188 -1.36 11.12 2.87
CA PHE A 188 -0.38 12.00 2.20
C PHE A 188 1.02 11.89 2.82
N SER A 189 1.09 11.86 4.15
CA SER A 189 2.35 11.63 4.85
C SER A 189 2.98 10.25 4.52
N LYS A 190 2.16 9.20 4.35
CA LYS A 190 2.65 7.89 3.89
C LYS A 190 3.10 7.94 2.43
N LEU A 191 2.41 8.69 1.57
CA LEU A 191 2.83 8.91 0.18
C LEU A 191 4.25 9.46 0.13
N LEU A 192 4.60 10.47 0.95
CA LEU A 192 5.97 11.00 1.01
C LEU A 192 7.01 9.91 1.27
N ILE A 193 6.74 9.01 2.22
CA ILE A 193 7.64 7.88 2.54
C ILE A 193 7.73 6.93 1.34
N ASN A 194 6.60 6.62 0.72
CA ASN A 194 6.51 5.73 -0.43
C ASN A 194 7.18 6.30 -1.70
N LEU A 195 7.50 7.58 -1.79
CA LEU A 195 8.28 8.13 -2.91
C LEU A 195 9.65 7.45 -3.04
N ASN A 196 10.19 6.89 -1.95
CA ASN A 196 11.41 6.09 -2.02
C ASN A 196 11.24 4.78 -2.82
N ASN A 197 10.03 4.26 -3.00
CA ASN A 197 9.81 2.99 -3.70
C ASN A 197 10.34 3.01 -5.13
N ALA A 198 10.13 4.11 -5.87
CA ALA A 198 10.67 4.26 -7.22
C ALA A 198 12.19 4.32 -7.22
N ILE A 199 12.79 5.05 -6.29
CA ILE A 199 14.25 5.17 -6.19
C ILE A 199 14.87 3.81 -5.83
N ASN A 200 14.27 3.07 -4.91
CA ASN A 200 14.67 1.71 -4.57
C ASN A 200 14.56 0.78 -5.79
N ALA A 201 13.43 0.84 -6.51
CA ALA A 201 13.21 0.06 -7.72
C ALA A 201 14.25 0.34 -8.81
N LEU A 202 14.57 1.62 -9.08
CA LEU A 202 15.60 2.02 -10.04
C LEU A 202 16.99 1.56 -9.64
N SER A 203 17.32 1.61 -8.34
CA SER A 203 18.62 1.15 -7.83
C SER A 203 18.81 -0.36 -7.96
N GLY A 204 17.71 -1.11 -7.88
CA GLY A 204 17.74 -2.56 -7.84
C GLY A 204 18.38 -3.18 -6.58
N LEU A 205 18.70 -2.36 -5.58
CA LEU A 205 19.35 -2.76 -4.33
C LEU A 205 18.34 -3.13 -3.24
N PRO A 206 18.71 -4.02 -2.30
CA PRO A 206 17.99 -4.13 -1.03
C PRO A 206 17.93 -2.77 -0.31
N LEU A 207 16.82 -2.50 0.36
CA LEU A 207 16.55 -1.19 0.97
C LEU A 207 17.63 -0.76 1.97
N ALA A 208 18.15 -1.71 2.76
CA ALA A 208 19.23 -1.44 3.71
C ALA A 208 20.53 -0.99 3.01
N VAL A 209 20.85 -1.58 1.85
CA VAL A 209 22.03 -1.24 1.05
C VAL A 209 21.85 0.12 0.39
N GLN A 210 20.67 0.37 -0.21
CA GLN A 210 20.31 1.67 -0.77
C GLN A 210 20.43 2.78 0.29
N MET A 211 19.89 2.57 1.49
CA MET A 211 19.89 3.56 2.57
C MET A 211 21.27 3.79 3.18
N ALA A 212 22.21 2.86 3.06
CA ALA A 212 23.59 3.04 3.51
C ALA A 212 24.39 4.01 2.60
N ASP A 213 23.96 4.20 1.36
CA ASP A 213 24.57 5.14 0.42
C ASP A 213 23.91 6.52 0.52
N TRP A 214 24.71 7.53 0.85
CA TRP A 214 24.21 8.89 1.03
C TRP A 214 23.67 9.51 -0.28
N ARG A 215 24.17 9.08 -1.44
CA ARG A 215 23.74 9.57 -2.75
C ARG A 215 22.29 9.19 -3.05
N TRP A 216 21.93 7.94 -2.76
CA TRP A 216 20.54 7.50 -2.87
C TRP A 216 19.63 8.23 -1.88
N ARG A 217 20.10 8.48 -0.66
CA ARG A 217 19.33 9.27 0.31
C ARG A 217 19.15 10.71 -0.14
N ALA A 218 20.14 11.32 -0.77
CA ALA A 218 20.05 12.67 -1.33
C ALA A 218 18.96 12.75 -2.43
N LEU A 219 18.90 11.75 -3.31
CA LEU A 219 17.80 11.62 -4.28
C LEU A 219 16.43 11.51 -3.61
N SER A 220 16.29 10.65 -2.59
CA SER A 220 15.05 10.50 -1.83
C SER A 220 14.67 11.79 -1.10
N ALA A 221 15.63 12.48 -0.51
CA ALA A 221 15.44 13.76 0.17
C ALA A 221 14.95 14.84 -0.79
N ALA A 222 15.57 14.97 -1.97
CA ALA A 222 15.19 15.95 -2.99
C ALA A 222 13.77 15.68 -3.54
N CYS A 223 13.46 14.41 -3.83
CA CYS A 223 12.13 13.98 -4.27
C CYS A 223 11.04 14.32 -3.22
N MET A 224 11.30 14.03 -1.94
CA MET A 224 10.39 14.36 -0.84
C MET A 224 10.27 15.87 -0.61
N ALA A 225 11.37 16.63 -0.73
CA ALA A 225 11.37 18.07 -0.55
C ALA A 225 10.49 18.77 -1.60
N GLU A 226 10.64 18.40 -2.87
CA GLU A 226 9.79 18.90 -3.95
C GLU A 226 8.31 18.55 -3.71
N ALA A 227 8.02 17.31 -3.29
CA ALA A 227 6.66 16.90 -2.95
C ALA A 227 6.05 17.71 -1.79
N ILE A 228 6.85 18.07 -0.78
CA ILE A 228 6.42 18.94 0.32
C ILE A 228 6.14 20.37 -0.17
N GLU A 229 6.94 20.91 -1.09
CA GLU A 229 6.69 22.23 -1.69
C GLU A 229 5.38 22.25 -2.50
N VAL A 230 5.16 21.23 -3.33
CA VAL A 230 3.92 21.06 -4.10
C VAL A 230 2.72 20.93 -3.17
N ALA A 231 2.85 20.14 -2.10
CA ALA A 231 1.81 19.98 -1.10
C ALA A 231 1.47 21.30 -0.38
N ARG A 232 2.47 22.09 0.00
CA ARG A 232 2.27 23.42 0.59
C ARG A 232 1.55 24.37 -0.37
N ALA A 233 1.96 24.39 -1.64
CA ALA A 233 1.29 25.19 -2.66
C ALA A 233 -0.18 24.77 -2.87
N SER A 234 -0.45 23.47 -2.77
CA SER A 234 -1.79 22.88 -2.90
C SER A 234 -2.59 22.88 -1.59
N LYS A 235 -2.06 23.50 -0.52
CA LYS A 235 -2.65 23.50 0.83
C LYS A 235 -2.99 22.10 1.35
N ARG A 236 -2.22 21.08 0.96
CA ARG A 236 -2.40 19.72 1.45
C ARG A 236 -1.87 19.61 2.89
N PRO A 237 -2.66 19.03 3.81
CA PRO A 237 -2.26 18.93 5.19
C PRO A 237 -1.36 17.70 5.43
N PHE A 238 -0.55 17.76 6.48
CA PHE A 238 0.37 16.67 6.87
C PHE A 238 -0.02 16.08 8.21
N GLY A 239 0.10 14.76 8.33
CA GLY A 239 -0.17 14.02 9.56
C GLY A 239 1.08 13.34 10.09
N LYS A 240 1.08 13.00 11.38
CA LYS A 240 2.13 12.15 11.95
C LYS A 240 1.92 10.71 11.50
N VAL A 241 2.94 10.11 10.89
CA VAL A 241 2.97 8.69 10.49
C VAL A 241 4.13 8.04 11.23
N GLY A 242 3.83 7.15 12.17
CA GLY A 242 4.84 6.53 13.02
C GLY A 242 5.55 7.53 13.94
N PRO A 243 6.80 7.25 14.36
CA PRO A 243 7.52 8.09 15.31
C PRO A 243 8.11 9.37 14.70
N LEU A 244 8.40 9.37 13.39
CA LEU A 244 9.05 10.49 12.69
C LEU A 244 8.04 11.45 12.09
N ASN A 245 8.38 12.74 12.11
CA ASN A 245 7.64 13.74 11.35
C ASN A 245 8.06 13.66 9.87
N PRO A 246 7.13 13.37 8.93
CA PRO A 246 7.43 13.30 7.50
C PRO A 246 8.10 14.56 6.96
N LEU A 247 7.80 15.73 7.53
CA LEU A 247 8.38 17.01 7.12
C LEU A 247 9.88 17.13 7.46
N LEU A 248 10.37 16.34 8.41
CA LEU A 248 11.79 16.29 8.78
C LEU A 248 12.55 15.20 8.04
N MET A 249 11.86 14.33 7.29
CA MET A 249 12.50 13.22 6.56
C MET A 249 13.54 13.68 5.53
N PRO A 250 13.31 14.73 4.72
CA PRO A 250 14.35 15.21 3.80
C PRO A 250 15.63 15.62 4.52
N VAL A 251 15.50 16.33 5.64
CA VAL A 251 16.63 16.77 6.47
C VAL A 251 17.36 15.59 7.09
N LEU A 252 16.61 14.57 7.55
CA LEU A 252 17.21 13.36 8.10
C LEU A 252 17.99 12.58 7.04
N LEU A 253 17.39 12.38 5.86
CA LEU A 253 18.00 11.63 4.76
C LEU A 253 19.28 12.30 4.23
N SER A 254 19.32 13.63 4.25
CA SER A 254 20.51 14.40 3.84
C SER A 254 21.66 14.38 4.86
N GLN A 255 21.50 13.75 6.03
CA GLN A 255 22.57 13.67 7.01
C GLN A 255 23.72 12.74 6.55
N PRO A 256 24.98 13.04 6.93
CA PRO A 256 26.11 12.15 6.73
C PRO A 256 25.90 10.76 7.34
N ASN A 257 26.56 9.75 6.76
CA ASN A 257 26.45 8.34 7.19
C ASN A 257 26.68 8.14 8.69
N TRP A 258 27.64 8.86 9.28
CA TRP A 258 27.97 8.74 10.71
C TRP A 258 26.87 9.24 11.64
N ILE A 259 25.94 10.06 11.15
CA ILE A 259 24.71 10.47 11.87
C ILE A 259 23.55 9.53 11.54
N PHE A 260 23.33 9.29 10.25
CA PHE A 260 22.14 8.58 9.76
C PHE A 260 22.12 7.08 10.13
N ILE A 261 23.24 6.38 9.92
CA ILE A 261 23.30 4.92 10.10
C ILE A 261 23.05 4.51 11.55
N PRO A 262 23.68 5.13 12.57
CA PRO A 262 23.37 4.80 13.97
C PRO A 262 21.91 5.06 14.34
N LEU A 263 21.31 6.13 13.80
CA LEU A 263 19.91 6.45 14.07
C LEU A 263 18.96 5.38 13.53
N ILE A 264 19.06 5.04 12.24
CA ILE A 264 18.13 4.07 11.61
C ILE A 264 18.28 2.66 12.19
N ARG A 265 19.50 2.24 12.54
CA ARG A 265 19.72 0.95 13.22
C ARG A 265 18.97 0.84 14.56
N ARG A 266 18.77 1.97 15.24
CA ARG A 266 18.01 2.04 16.49
C ARG A 266 16.50 2.05 16.25
N MET A 267 16.07 2.46 15.06
CA MET A 267 14.67 2.67 14.72
C MET A 267 14.01 1.45 14.07
N ASN A 268 14.75 0.62 13.33
CA ASN A 268 14.22 -0.63 12.77
C ASN A 268 15.35 -1.60 12.39
N ARG A 269 15.14 -2.90 12.65
CA ARG A 269 15.87 -3.97 11.96
C ARG A 269 15.23 -4.12 10.58
N ILE A 270 15.69 -3.36 9.59
CA ILE A 270 15.29 -3.56 8.20
C ILE A 270 15.81 -4.95 7.80
N ASP A 271 14.91 -5.83 7.34
CA ASP A 271 15.30 -7.12 6.78
C ASP A 271 16.38 -6.87 5.70
N PRO A 272 17.57 -7.52 5.81
CA PRO A 272 18.67 -7.33 4.85
C PRO A 272 18.27 -7.55 3.39
N LYS A 273 17.23 -8.33 3.13
CA LYS A 273 16.74 -8.65 1.77
C LYS A 273 15.51 -7.83 1.36
N ALA A 274 14.93 -7.02 2.26
CA ALA A 274 13.71 -6.29 1.95
C ALA A 274 13.92 -5.31 0.79
N THR A 275 12.98 -5.36 -0.15
CA THR A 275 12.86 -4.45 -1.29
C THR A 275 11.50 -3.76 -1.24
N SER A 276 11.34 -2.69 -2.02
CA SER A 276 10.05 -2.02 -2.17
C SER A 276 9.09 -2.86 -3.03
N SER A 277 7.79 -2.68 -2.83
CA SER A 277 6.74 -3.32 -3.65
C SER A 277 6.89 -3.00 -5.13
N MET A 278 7.34 -1.79 -5.46
CA MET A 278 7.60 -1.36 -6.84
C MET A 278 8.74 -2.14 -7.49
N GLN A 279 9.81 -2.43 -6.73
CA GLN A 279 10.90 -3.26 -7.24
C GLN A 279 10.43 -4.69 -7.51
N ASP A 280 9.59 -5.25 -6.64
CA ASP A 280 9.01 -6.58 -6.84
C ASP A 280 8.05 -6.63 -8.03
N ASP A 281 7.33 -5.54 -8.30
CA ASP A 281 6.52 -5.39 -9.51
C ASP A 281 7.39 -5.42 -10.77
N LEU A 282 8.48 -4.64 -10.82
CA LEU A 282 9.41 -4.67 -11.96
C LEU A 282 10.01 -6.08 -12.14
N ARG A 283 10.49 -6.72 -11.06
CA ARG A 283 11.05 -8.10 -11.13
C ARG A 283 10.07 -9.11 -11.73
N ARG A 284 8.77 -8.92 -11.49
CA ARG A 284 7.70 -9.81 -11.97
C ARG A 284 7.12 -9.37 -13.31
N GLY A 285 7.69 -8.34 -13.96
CA GLY A 285 7.18 -7.77 -15.21
C GLY A 285 5.76 -7.21 -15.08
N ARG A 286 5.40 -6.70 -13.89
CA ARG A 286 4.09 -6.10 -13.62
C ARG A 286 4.20 -4.60 -13.65
N GLU A 287 3.15 -3.97 -14.14
CA GLU A 287 2.96 -2.52 -14.01
C GLU A 287 2.98 -2.10 -12.53
N THR A 288 3.68 -0.99 -12.27
CA THR A 288 3.91 -0.44 -10.94
C THR A 288 2.82 0.56 -10.53
N GLU A 289 2.87 1.07 -9.30
CA GLU A 289 1.99 2.15 -8.81
C GLU A 289 2.61 3.55 -9.01
N ILE A 290 3.51 3.75 -9.98
CA ILE A 290 4.26 5.00 -10.14
C ILE A 290 3.35 6.23 -10.33
N GLU A 291 2.22 6.06 -11.01
CA GLU A 291 1.21 7.10 -11.28
C GLU A 291 0.45 7.58 -10.05
N ASP A 292 0.38 6.74 -9.01
CA ASP A 292 -0.25 7.05 -7.73
C ASP A 292 0.76 7.50 -6.66
N LEU A 293 2.05 7.46 -7.00
CA LEU A 293 3.16 7.97 -6.20
C LEU A 293 3.71 9.28 -6.80
N GLN A 294 4.80 9.21 -7.58
CA GLN A 294 5.41 10.35 -8.24
C GLN A 294 4.45 11.05 -9.23
N GLY A 295 3.65 10.27 -9.97
CA GLY A 295 2.66 10.83 -10.88
C GLY A 295 1.61 11.67 -10.17
N GLU A 296 1.25 11.32 -8.93
CA GLU A 296 0.35 12.14 -8.12
C GLU A 296 0.99 13.48 -7.73
N ILE A 297 2.28 13.49 -7.38
CA ILE A 297 2.99 14.74 -7.09
C ILE A 297 3.07 15.63 -8.34
N ALA A 298 3.38 15.06 -9.50
CA ALA A 298 3.40 15.81 -10.76
C ALA A 298 2.04 16.41 -11.11
N ARG A 299 0.97 15.62 -10.97
CA ARG A 299 -0.42 16.04 -11.19
C ARG A 299 -0.86 17.14 -10.22
N MET A 300 -0.50 17.03 -8.94
CA MET A 300 -0.77 18.06 -7.95
C MET A 300 -0.02 19.36 -8.27
N ALA A 301 1.23 19.26 -8.73
CA ALA A 301 2.00 20.43 -9.12
C ALA A 301 1.34 21.16 -10.29
N GLU A 302 0.93 20.43 -11.32
CA GLU A 302 0.23 20.98 -12.49
C GLU A 302 -1.08 21.67 -12.08
N ALA A 303 -1.91 21.02 -11.26
CA ALA A 303 -3.14 21.60 -10.75
C ALA A 303 -2.92 22.88 -9.92
N ALA A 304 -1.74 23.04 -9.32
CA ALA A 304 -1.34 24.23 -8.57
C ALA A 304 -0.59 25.28 -9.44
N GLY A 305 -0.51 25.09 -10.76
CA GLY A 305 0.24 25.97 -11.67
C GLY A 305 1.75 25.92 -11.45
N ARG A 306 2.28 24.80 -10.95
CA ARG A 306 3.69 24.55 -10.66
C ARG A 306 4.21 23.36 -11.46
N ARG A 307 5.50 23.06 -11.28
CA ARG A 307 6.15 21.87 -11.82
C ARG A 307 6.75 21.05 -10.68
N ALA A 308 6.85 19.74 -10.88
CA ALA A 308 7.57 18.81 -10.02
C ALA A 308 8.60 18.04 -10.87
N PRO A 309 9.65 18.71 -11.40
CA PRO A 309 10.60 18.10 -12.33
C PRO A 309 11.31 16.86 -11.78
N ILE A 310 11.63 16.80 -10.48
CA ILE A 310 12.32 15.64 -9.89
C ILE A 310 11.39 14.43 -9.86
N ASN A 311 10.18 14.60 -9.34
CA ASN A 311 9.18 13.53 -9.30
C ASN A 311 8.82 13.06 -10.72
N ALA A 312 8.63 13.98 -11.66
CA ALA A 312 8.36 13.65 -13.06
C ALA A 312 9.51 12.89 -13.73
N ALA A 313 10.77 13.27 -13.48
CA ALA A 313 11.93 12.56 -14.02
C ALA A 313 12.07 11.15 -13.45
N ILE A 314 11.83 10.96 -12.15
CA ILE A 314 11.82 9.63 -11.52
C ILE A 314 10.70 8.77 -12.09
N ALA A 315 9.50 9.32 -12.28
CA ALA A 315 8.39 8.60 -12.90
C ALA A 315 8.73 8.14 -14.32
N ALA A 316 9.31 9.02 -15.14
CA ALA A 316 9.73 8.69 -16.49
C ALA A 316 10.77 7.56 -16.54
N LEU A 317 11.73 7.52 -15.60
CA LEU A 317 12.71 6.44 -15.51
C LEU A 317 12.07 5.09 -15.15
N VAL A 318 11.05 5.09 -14.28
CA VAL A 318 10.32 3.85 -13.96
C VAL A 318 9.51 3.38 -15.16
N HIS A 319 8.83 4.28 -15.88
CA HIS A 319 8.15 3.93 -17.13
C HIS A 319 9.09 3.39 -18.20
N GLU A 320 10.30 3.94 -18.31
CA GLU A 320 11.34 3.41 -19.20
C GLU A 320 11.68 1.95 -18.82
N ALA A 321 11.84 1.65 -17.53
CA ALA A 321 12.08 0.29 -17.04
C ALA A 321 10.88 -0.66 -17.29
N GLU A 322 9.65 -0.18 -17.10
CA GLU A 322 8.43 -0.93 -17.39
C GLU A 322 8.33 -1.26 -18.89
N ALA A 323 8.58 -0.29 -19.76
CA ALA A 323 8.51 -0.45 -21.21
C ALA A 323 9.57 -1.44 -21.74
N LEU A 324 10.77 -1.42 -21.15
CA LEU A 324 11.84 -2.36 -21.49
C LEU A 324 11.59 -3.76 -20.91
N ASN A 325 10.78 -3.89 -19.86
CA ASN A 325 10.46 -5.14 -19.16
C ASN A 325 11.72 -5.95 -18.74
N ILE A 326 12.77 -5.24 -18.30
CA ILE A 326 14.07 -5.82 -17.90
C ILE A 326 14.18 -6.11 -16.40
N GLY A 327 13.09 -5.92 -15.65
CA GLY A 327 13.15 -5.88 -14.19
C GLY A 327 13.77 -4.58 -13.67
N PRO A 328 14.25 -4.57 -12.41
CA PRO A 328 14.93 -3.41 -11.85
C PRO A 328 16.17 -3.05 -12.70
N PRO A 329 16.32 -1.80 -13.16
CA PRO A 329 17.36 -1.43 -14.13
C PRO A 329 18.77 -1.33 -13.52
N MET A 330 18.93 -1.51 -12.20
CA MET A 330 20.21 -1.48 -11.49
C MET A 330 21.02 -0.19 -11.76
N MET A 331 20.35 0.97 -11.83
CA MET A 331 20.99 2.24 -12.20
C MET A 331 21.98 2.70 -11.14
N ALA A 332 23.03 3.40 -11.57
CA ALA A 332 23.92 4.13 -10.67
C ALA A 332 23.25 5.44 -10.18
N PRO A 333 23.47 5.87 -8.92
CA PRO A 333 22.83 7.07 -8.38
C PRO A 333 23.17 8.33 -9.18
N GLU A 334 24.39 8.44 -9.71
CA GLU A 334 24.84 9.59 -10.51
C GLU A 334 24.05 9.74 -11.83
N ILE A 335 23.63 8.61 -12.42
CA ILE A 335 22.80 8.60 -13.63
C ILE A 335 21.40 9.12 -13.29
N VAL A 336 20.80 8.60 -12.22
CA VAL A 336 19.47 9.03 -11.76
C VAL A 336 19.49 10.52 -11.39
N ALA A 337 20.50 10.97 -10.64
CA ALA A 337 20.65 12.36 -10.23
C ALA A 337 20.80 13.29 -11.43
N ARG A 338 21.62 12.92 -12.43
CA ARG A 338 21.75 13.69 -13.68
C ARG A 338 20.43 13.83 -14.41
N ARG A 339 19.64 12.75 -14.50
CA ARG A 339 18.31 12.75 -15.13
C ARG A 339 17.29 13.61 -14.35
N CYS A 340 17.48 13.74 -13.04
CA CYS A 340 16.66 14.62 -12.18
C CYS A 340 17.17 16.06 -12.08
N GLY A 341 18.34 16.38 -12.66
CA GLY A 341 18.97 17.70 -12.50
C GLY A 341 19.52 17.97 -11.09
N ILE A 342 19.88 16.92 -10.34
CA ILE A 342 20.40 16.99 -8.97
C ILE A 342 21.92 16.79 -9.00
N GLN A 343 22.65 17.55 -8.18
CA GLN A 343 24.07 17.34 -7.92
C GLN A 343 24.27 16.50 -6.65
N ILE A 344 25.06 15.43 -6.78
CA ILE A 344 25.47 14.50 -5.71
C ILE A 344 26.92 14.07 -5.95
#